data_AF-A0A4U9USG2-F1
#
_entry.id   AF-A0A4U9USG2-F1
#
_cell.length_a   1.000
_cell.length_b   1.000
_cell.length_c   1.000
_cell.angle_alpha   90.00
_cell.angle_beta   90.00
_cell.angle_gamma   90.00
#
_symmetry.space_group_name_H-M   'P 1'
#
loop_
_entity.id
_entity.type
_entity.pdbx_description
1 polymer ?
#
loop_
_entity_poly.entity_id
_entity_poly.type
_entity_poly.pdbx_seq_one_letter_code
_entity_poly.pdbx_strand_id
1 'polypeptide(L)'
;MAKSKFDIFVYAHWKGMPDPKFMGILCAHYGKGKKSFSFEYDKMWLKSEHLQLLDPDIHFFAGTQYANDRENFGIFLDSMPDTWGRTLMKRRAAQIAKERKESVPILYDIDYLLGVYDECRMGALRFKTSPDGPFLDDNTDRPTPPWSSIRELQYAADRLETTTKMQI
;
A
#
# COMPACT_ATOMS: atom_id res chain seq x y z
N MET A 1 12.08 -15.33 15.23
CA MET A 1 11.15 -16.29 14.59
C MET A 1 10.74 -15.69 13.26
N ALA A 2 10.96 -16.38 12.14
CA ALA A 2 10.55 -15.86 10.83
C ALA A 2 9.02 -15.74 10.83
N LYS A 3 8.48 -14.52 10.69
CA LYS A 3 7.04 -14.31 10.53
C LYS A 3 6.62 -15.05 9.26
N SER A 4 5.89 -16.15 9.42
CA SER A 4 5.38 -16.94 8.29
C SER A 4 4.23 -16.23 7.58
N LYS A 5 3.54 -15.35 8.30
CA LYS A 5 2.43 -14.56 7.80
C LYS A 5 2.37 -13.17 8.45
N PHE A 6 1.76 -12.22 7.75
CA PHE A 6 1.48 -10.88 8.27
C PHE A 6 0.07 -10.46 7.87
N ASP A 7 -0.72 -10.08 8.87
CA ASP A 7 -2.13 -9.74 8.69
C ASP A 7 -2.27 -8.22 8.51
N ILE A 8 -3.07 -7.83 7.53
CA ILE A 8 -3.37 -6.44 7.17
C ILE A 8 -4.89 -6.30 7.23
N PHE A 9 -5.38 -5.37 8.04
CA PHE A 9 -6.80 -5.10 8.18
C PHE A 9 -7.25 -4.17 7.06
N VAL A 10 -8.21 -4.61 6.27
CA VAL A 10 -8.72 -3.88 5.11
C VAL A 10 -10.04 -3.22 5.49
N TYR A 11 -10.16 -1.93 5.18
CA TYR A 11 -11.34 -1.11 5.40
C TYR A 11 -11.81 -0.53 4.08
N ALA A 12 -13.12 -0.50 3.88
CA ALA A 12 -13.75 0.20 2.77
C ALA A 12 -14.18 1.60 3.22
N HIS A 13 -13.86 2.61 2.41
CA HIS A 13 -14.22 4.01 2.65
C HIS A 13 -14.48 4.75 1.34
N TRP A 14 -15.51 4.32 0.61
CA TRP A 14 -15.92 4.98 -0.63
C TRP A 14 -16.70 6.27 -0.37
N LYS A 15 -16.72 7.12 -1.40
CA LYS A 15 -17.48 8.36 -1.41
C LYS A 15 -18.95 8.11 -1.05
N GLY A 16 -19.43 8.74 0.01
CA GLY A 16 -20.79 8.57 0.53
C GLY A 16 -20.87 7.71 1.80
N MET A 17 -19.78 7.06 2.22
CA MET A 17 -19.68 6.50 3.56
C MET A 17 -19.29 7.58 4.57
N PRO A 18 -19.95 7.66 5.73
CA PRO A 18 -19.55 8.59 6.78
C PRO A 18 -18.25 8.15 7.48
N ASP A 19 -18.06 6.84 7.63
CA ASP A 19 -16.94 6.24 8.36
C ASP A 19 -16.39 5.02 7.61
N PRO A 20 -15.06 4.75 7.71
CA PRO A 20 -14.45 3.55 7.16
C PRO A 20 -15.01 2.29 7.86
N LYS A 21 -15.47 1.31 7.09
CA LYS A 21 -15.99 0.05 7.62
C LYS A 21 -14.99 -1.09 7.39
N PHE A 22 -14.82 -1.92 8.41
CA PHE A 22 -13.97 -3.10 8.32
C PHE A 22 -14.54 -4.10 7.32
N MET A 23 -13.73 -4.47 6.33
CA MET A 23 -14.11 -5.35 5.23
C MET A 23 -13.59 -6.77 5.42
N GLY A 24 -12.36 -6.91 5.93
CA GLY A 24 -11.73 -8.21 6.08
C GLY A 24 -10.23 -8.13 6.33
N ILE A 25 -9.56 -9.28 6.27
CA ILE A 25 -8.14 -9.42 6.53
C ILE A 25 -7.42 -9.89 5.27
N LEU A 26 -6.44 -9.11 4.83
CA LEU A 26 -5.47 -9.48 3.82
C LEU A 26 -4.22 -10.04 4.52
N CYS A 27 -3.91 -11.31 4.29
CA CYS A 27 -2.77 -11.98 4.89
C CYS A 27 -1.68 -12.16 3.83
N ALA A 28 -0.48 -11.67 4.11
CA ALA A 28 0.70 -11.87 3.28
C ALA A 28 1.52 -13.05 3.82
N HIS A 29 1.78 -14.04 2.95
CA HIS A 29 2.52 -15.25 3.31
C HIS A 29 3.99 -15.15 2.90
N TYR A 30 4.90 -15.38 3.84
CA TYR A 30 6.36 -15.38 3.61
C TYR A 30 6.87 -16.83 3.55
N GLY A 31 6.56 -17.56 2.47
CA GLY A 31 6.98 -18.94 2.24
C GLY A 31 8.14 -19.09 1.25
N LYS A 32 8.82 -20.27 1.27
CA LYS A 32 9.91 -20.63 0.34
C LYS A 32 9.40 -20.68 -1.12
N GLY A 33 9.48 -19.55 -1.82
CA GLY A 33 9.42 -19.48 -3.28
C GLY A 33 8.13 -18.95 -3.90
N LYS A 34 7.06 -18.72 -3.13
CA LYS A 34 5.86 -18.00 -3.59
C LYS A 34 5.40 -17.06 -2.50
N LYS A 35 5.31 -15.76 -2.83
CA LYS A 35 4.70 -14.76 -1.97
C LYS A 35 3.25 -14.68 -2.41
N SER A 36 2.37 -15.35 -1.69
CA SER A 36 0.95 -15.28 -1.96
C SER A 36 0.28 -14.35 -0.96
N PHE A 37 -0.71 -13.62 -1.44
CA PHE A 37 -1.70 -12.98 -0.60
C PHE A 37 -2.93 -13.88 -0.50
N SER A 38 -3.54 -13.87 0.67
CA SER A 38 -4.85 -14.46 0.88
C SER A 38 -5.78 -13.45 1.52
N PHE A 39 -7.05 -13.49 1.19
CA PHE A 39 -8.03 -12.55 1.71
C PHE A 39 -9.20 -13.28 2.35
N GLU A 40 -9.69 -12.76 3.47
CA GLU A 40 -10.85 -13.28 4.17
C GLU A 40 -11.79 -12.14 4.53
N TYR A 41 -13.04 -12.22 4.05
CA TYR A 41 -14.07 -11.26 4.40
C TYR A 41 -14.50 -11.37 5.85
N ASP A 42 -14.80 -10.23 6.46
CA ASP A 42 -15.50 -10.20 7.74
C ASP A 42 -16.97 -10.62 7.60
N LYS A 43 -17.48 -11.35 8.59
CA LYS A 43 -18.86 -11.86 8.58
C LYS A 43 -19.90 -10.75 8.64
N MET A 44 -19.60 -9.62 9.28
CA MET A 44 -20.49 -8.46 9.33
C MET A 44 -20.46 -7.73 7.99
N TRP A 45 -19.30 -7.69 7.32
CA TRP A 45 -19.19 -7.13 5.96
C TRP A 45 -20.05 -7.89 4.96
N LEU A 46 -20.02 -9.23 4.97
CA LEU A 46 -20.82 -10.09 4.10
C LEU A 46 -22.33 -9.92 4.27
N LYS A 47 -22.78 -9.41 5.43
CA LYS A 47 -24.20 -9.12 5.72
C LYS A 47 -24.56 -7.65 5.46
N SER A 48 -23.60 -6.82 5.05
CA SER A 48 -23.81 -5.40 4.85
C SER A 48 -24.44 -5.10 3.50
N GLU A 49 -25.14 -3.98 3.42
CA GLU A 49 -25.72 -3.45 2.17
C GLU A 49 -24.66 -2.92 1.18
N HIS A 50 -23.39 -2.88 1.60
CA HIS A 50 -22.27 -2.40 0.77
C HIS A 50 -21.53 -3.52 0.04
N LEU A 51 -22.08 -4.73 0.05
CA LEU A 51 -21.50 -5.86 -0.64
C LEU A 51 -21.56 -5.65 -2.16
N GLN A 52 -20.41 -5.43 -2.78
CA GLN A 52 -20.24 -5.22 -4.22
C GLN A 52 -19.17 -6.14 -4.75
N LEU A 53 -19.27 -6.54 -6.02
CA LEU A 53 -18.26 -7.40 -6.65
C LEU A 53 -17.06 -6.51 -6.96
N LEU A 54 -16.04 -6.60 -6.12
CA LEU A 54 -14.87 -5.74 -6.24
C LEU A 54 -13.81 -6.33 -7.17
N ASP A 55 -13.66 -7.65 -7.15
CA ASP A 55 -12.69 -8.39 -7.92
C ASP A 55 -13.32 -9.72 -8.37
N PRO A 56 -13.18 -10.12 -9.65
CA PRO A 56 -13.66 -11.41 -10.12
C PRO A 56 -13.10 -12.62 -9.35
N ASP A 57 -11.88 -12.51 -8.79
CA ASP A 57 -11.23 -13.57 -8.04
C ASP A 57 -11.64 -13.58 -6.55
N ILE A 58 -12.39 -12.58 -6.09
CA ILE A 58 -12.87 -12.49 -4.70
C ILE A 58 -14.37 -12.76 -4.65
N HIS A 59 -14.74 -13.90 -4.05
CA HIS A 59 -16.11 -14.35 -3.94
C HIS A 59 -16.73 -13.98 -2.58
N PHE A 60 -18.05 -13.87 -2.50
CA PHE A 60 -18.76 -13.51 -1.27
C PHE A 60 -18.97 -14.69 -0.32
N PHE A 61 -17.89 -15.22 0.23
CA PHE A 61 -17.98 -16.22 1.29
C PHE A 61 -17.01 -15.96 2.43
N ALA A 62 -17.35 -16.53 3.59
CA ALA A 62 -16.52 -16.48 4.78
C ALA A 62 -15.43 -17.55 4.69
N GLY A 63 -14.18 -17.16 4.94
CA GLY A 63 -13.02 -18.02 4.89
C GLY A 63 -11.94 -17.48 3.98
N THR A 64 -10.77 -18.12 4.05
CA THR A 64 -9.57 -17.69 3.32
C THR A 64 -9.69 -18.00 1.84
N GLN A 65 -9.48 -16.96 1.02
CA GLN A 65 -9.49 -17.01 -0.43
C GLN A 65 -8.09 -16.74 -0.97
N TYR A 66 -7.80 -17.24 -2.16
CA TYR A 66 -6.55 -17.00 -2.88
C TYR A 66 -6.89 -16.60 -4.32
N ALA A 67 -6.09 -15.72 -4.91
CA ALA A 67 -6.28 -15.33 -6.31
C ALA A 67 -5.99 -16.52 -7.24
N ASN A 68 -6.78 -16.67 -8.31
CA ASN A 68 -6.56 -17.71 -9.30
C ASN A 68 -5.37 -17.31 -10.19
N ASP A 69 -4.38 -18.21 -10.33
CA ASP A 69 -3.20 -18.03 -11.20
C ASP A 69 -2.37 -16.75 -10.99
N ARG A 70 -2.59 -16.04 -9.86
CA ARG A 70 -1.88 -14.81 -9.49
C ARG A 70 -1.41 -14.87 -8.04
N GLU A 71 -0.37 -14.10 -7.75
CA GLU A 71 0.17 -13.97 -6.39
C GLU A 71 -0.67 -13.02 -5.50
N ASN A 72 -1.47 -12.14 -6.12
CA ASN A 72 -2.30 -11.15 -5.44
C ASN A 72 -3.62 -10.90 -6.20
N PHE A 73 -4.63 -10.38 -5.50
CA PHE A 73 -5.91 -9.97 -6.09
C PHE A 73 -5.76 -8.62 -6.79
N GLY A 74 -6.45 -8.45 -7.92
CA GLY A 74 -6.40 -7.23 -8.73
C GLY A 74 -6.76 -5.97 -7.94
N ILE A 75 -7.79 -6.04 -7.10
CA ILE A 75 -8.21 -4.92 -6.25
C ILE A 75 -7.11 -4.40 -5.32
N PHE A 76 -6.25 -5.28 -4.80
CA PHE A 76 -5.15 -4.86 -3.93
C PHE A 76 -3.98 -4.33 -4.74
N LEU A 77 -3.79 -4.82 -5.98
CA LEU A 77 -2.80 -4.27 -6.92
C LEU A 77 -3.12 -2.82 -7.30
N ASP A 78 -4.41 -2.46 -7.43
CA ASP A 78 -4.82 -1.07 -7.68
C ASP A 78 -4.46 -0.13 -6.53
N SER A 79 -4.31 -0.69 -5.31
CA SER A 79 -3.86 0.03 -4.12
C SER A 79 -2.34 0.06 -3.96
N MET A 80 -1.58 -0.58 -4.85
CA MET A 80 -0.11 -0.61 -4.83
C MET A 80 0.47 0.59 -5.58
N PRO A 81 1.72 1.00 -5.27
CA PRO A 81 2.38 2.04 -6.03
C PRO A 81 2.73 1.54 -7.43
N ASP A 82 2.68 2.47 -8.39
CA ASP A 82 3.13 2.26 -9.76
C ASP A 82 4.67 2.07 -9.86
N THR A 83 5.19 1.91 -11.07
CA THR A 83 6.62 1.72 -11.32
C THR A 83 7.48 2.87 -10.78
N TRP A 84 6.98 4.10 -10.83
CA TRP A 84 7.72 5.26 -10.32
C TRP A 84 7.69 5.30 -8.79
N GLY A 85 6.54 5.09 -8.18
CA GLY A 85 6.39 4.98 -6.73
C GLY A 85 7.26 3.87 -6.14
N ARG A 86 7.28 2.68 -6.76
CA ARG A 86 8.19 1.58 -6.37
C ARG A 86 9.66 2.00 -6.47
N THR A 87 10.03 2.76 -7.52
CA THR A 87 11.39 3.27 -7.70
C THR A 87 11.78 4.27 -6.61
N LEU A 88 10.89 5.20 -6.25
CA LEU A 88 11.09 6.16 -5.17
C LEU A 88 11.26 5.45 -3.81
N MET A 89 10.44 4.44 -3.54
CA MET A 89 10.53 3.64 -2.31
C MET A 89 11.86 2.88 -2.23
N LYS A 90 12.31 2.25 -3.32
CA LYS A 90 13.63 1.60 -3.38
C LYS A 90 14.78 2.58 -3.10
N ARG A 91 14.74 3.77 -3.69
CA ARG A 91 15.73 4.83 -3.45
C ARG A 91 15.73 5.28 -1.99
N ARG A 92 14.54 5.49 -1.40
CA ARG A 92 14.39 5.81 0.03
C ARG A 92 15.00 4.74 0.92
N ALA A 93 14.72 3.46 0.64
CA ALA A 93 15.28 2.33 1.39
C ALA A 93 16.82 2.29 1.30
N ALA A 94 17.40 2.52 0.12
CA ALA A 94 18.84 2.58 -0.07
C ALA A 94 19.49 3.74 0.69
N GLN A 95 18.84 4.92 0.70
CA GLN A 95 19.33 6.09 1.43
C GLN A 95 19.34 5.84 2.95
N ILE A 96 18.26 5.27 3.50
CA ILE A 96 18.17 4.91 4.93
C ILE A 96 19.22 3.86 5.30
N ALA A 97 19.41 2.83 4.48
CA ALA A 97 20.43 1.81 4.70
C ALA A 97 21.84 2.42 4.73
N LYS A 98 22.13 3.37 3.83
CA LYS A 98 23.40 4.12 3.82
C LYS A 98 23.59 4.94 5.10
N GLU A 99 22.57 5.66 5.55
CA GLU A 99 22.59 6.44 6.80
C GLU A 99 22.85 5.55 8.02
N ARG A 100 22.27 4.34 8.04
CA ARG A 100 22.44 3.35 9.11
C ARG A 100 23.65 2.44 8.97
N LYS A 101 24.41 2.54 7.87
CA LYS A 101 25.53 1.64 7.50
C LYS A 101 25.11 0.16 7.43
N GLU A 102 23.90 -0.09 6.94
CA GLU A 102 23.33 -1.42 6.77
C GLU A 102 23.23 -1.79 5.28
N SER A 103 22.99 -3.08 4.99
CA SER A 103 22.69 -3.54 3.64
C SER A 103 21.33 -3.03 3.17
N VAL A 104 21.20 -2.71 1.88
CA VAL A 104 19.93 -2.27 1.30
C VAL A 104 18.92 -3.42 1.38
N PRO A 105 17.75 -3.22 2.01
CA PRO A 105 16.75 -4.28 2.11
C PRO A 105 16.11 -4.55 0.75
N ILE A 106 15.78 -5.81 0.49
CA ILE A 106 14.97 -6.20 -0.68
C ILE A 106 13.50 -5.94 -0.33
N LEU A 107 12.87 -5.03 -1.07
CA LEU A 107 11.45 -4.72 -0.91
C LEU A 107 10.58 -5.68 -1.73
N TYR A 108 9.56 -6.22 -1.08
CA TYR A 108 8.56 -7.11 -1.65
C TYR A 108 7.21 -6.42 -1.80
N ASP A 109 6.23 -7.10 -2.42
CA ASP A 109 4.90 -6.52 -2.69
C ASP A 109 4.20 -6.02 -1.43
N ILE A 110 4.30 -6.74 -0.32
CA ILE A 110 3.77 -6.25 0.95
C ILE A 110 4.45 -4.95 1.40
N ASP A 111 5.78 -4.81 1.22
CA ASP A 111 6.49 -3.59 1.61
C ASP A 111 6.06 -2.41 0.74
N TYR A 112 5.77 -2.65 -0.55
CA TYR A 112 5.20 -1.63 -1.43
C TYR A 112 3.77 -1.26 -1.02
N LEU A 113 2.93 -2.23 -0.71
CA LEU A 113 1.57 -1.97 -0.23
C LEU A 113 1.58 -1.16 1.06
N LEU A 114 2.47 -1.53 2.01
CA LEU A 114 2.55 -0.92 3.33
C LEU A 114 3.22 0.46 3.34
N GLY A 115 4.10 0.75 2.38
CA GLY A 115 4.83 2.01 2.33
C GLY A 115 4.18 3.10 1.46
N VAL A 116 2.93 2.91 1.03
CA VAL A 116 2.12 3.98 0.41
C VAL A 116 1.32 4.68 1.50
N TYR A 117 1.50 6.00 1.56
CA TYR A 117 0.77 6.92 2.43
C TYR A 117 -0.74 6.83 2.18
N ASP A 118 -1.52 6.53 3.22
CA ASP A 118 -2.94 6.22 3.08
C ASP A 118 -3.76 7.38 2.49
N GLU A 119 -3.47 8.64 2.85
CA GLU A 119 -4.24 9.78 2.30
C GLU A 119 -3.96 10.04 0.80
N CYS A 120 -2.79 9.65 0.32
CA CYS A 120 -2.43 9.78 -1.10
C CYS A 120 -2.73 8.50 -1.89
N ARG A 121 -3.27 7.47 -1.24
CA ARG A 121 -3.58 6.20 -1.89
C ARG A 121 -4.80 6.37 -2.77
N MET A 122 -4.68 5.93 -4.02
CA MET A 122 -5.81 5.87 -4.93
C MET A 122 -6.70 4.67 -4.57
N GLY A 123 -8.00 4.86 -4.79
CA GLY A 123 -9.02 3.84 -4.51
C GLY A 123 -9.80 4.10 -3.23
N ALA A 124 -10.65 3.15 -2.87
CA ALA A 124 -11.56 3.26 -1.73
C ALA A 124 -11.19 2.32 -0.58
N LEU A 125 -10.05 1.65 -0.68
CA LEU A 125 -9.53 0.77 0.36
C LEU A 125 -8.51 1.49 1.23
N ARG A 126 -8.66 1.33 2.52
CA ARG A 126 -7.74 1.80 3.55
C ARG A 126 -7.22 0.61 4.33
N PHE A 127 -6.02 0.70 4.86
CA PHE A 127 -5.34 -0.43 5.45
C PHE A 127 -4.80 -0.10 6.84
N LYS A 128 -4.75 -1.10 7.72
CA LYS A 128 -4.08 -1.00 9.02
C LYS A 128 -3.22 -2.23 9.28
N THR A 129 -2.15 -2.05 10.06
CA THR A 129 -1.32 -3.16 10.58
C THR A 129 -1.78 -3.65 11.95
N SER A 130 -2.66 -2.89 12.63
CA SER A 130 -3.30 -3.23 13.89
C SER A 130 -4.74 -2.68 13.89
N PRO A 131 -5.74 -3.39 14.43
CA PRO A 131 -7.13 -2.92 14.43
C PRO A 131 -7.30 -1.54 15.09
N ASP A 132 -6.63 -1.37 16.24
CA ASP A 132 -6.65 -0.16 17.06
C ASP A 132 -5.58 0.87 16.64
N GLY A 133 -4.80 0.56 15.60
CA GLY A 133 -3.78 1.45 15.06
C GLY A 133 -4.33 2.53 14.14
N PRO A 134 -3.49 3.52 13.78
CA PRO A 134 -3.79 4.43 12.69
C PRO A 134 -3.85 3.67 11.35
N PHE A 135 -4.39 4.33 10.33
CA PHE A 135 -4.25 3.86 8.95
C PHE A 135 -2.78 3.92 8.51
N LEU A 136 -2.45 3.19 7.44
CA LEU A 136 -1.06 3.04 7.00
C LEU A 136 -0.36 4.37 6.77
N ASP A 137 0.86 4.43 7.33
CA ASP A 137 1.79 5.55 7.20
C ASP A 137 1.10 6.88 7.52
N ASP A 138 0.85 7.15 8.80
CA ASP A 138 0.46 8.46 9.34
C ASP A 138 1.72 9.26 9.77
N ASN A 139 2.85 9.05 9.09
CA ASN A 139 4.12 9.63 9.53
C ASN A 139 4.28 11.06 9.01
N THR A 140 3.93 12.02 9.87
CA THR A 140 4.13 13.46 9.67
C THR A 140 5.59 13.91 9.50
N ASP A 141 6.59 13.07 9.79
CA ASP A 141 8.00 13.47 9.66
C ASP A 141 8.48 13.53 8.20
N ARG A 142 7.87 12.74 7.31
CA ARG A 142 8.21 12.70 5.87
C ARG A 142 6.96 12.45 5.03
N PRO A 143 5.94 13.33 5.12
CA PRO A 143 4.71 13.17 4.37
C PRO A 143 5.01 13.26 2.87
N THR A 144 4.18 12.61 2.06
CA THR A 144 4.07 12.97 0.65
C THR A 144 3.88 14.49 0.59
N PRO A 145 4.66 15.23 -0.21
CA PRO A 145 4.60 16.69 -0.18
C PRO A 145 3.15 17.16 -0.32
N PRO A 146 2.63 17.96 0.62
CA PRO A 146 1.26 18.42 0.54
C PRO A 146 1.08 19.21 -0.76
N TRP A 147 -0.14 19.22 -1.30
CA TRP A 147 -0.46 19.92 -2.55
C TRP A 147 -0.03 21.40 -2.54
N SER A 148 0.09 22.00 -1.36
CA SER A 148 0.64 23.34 -1.12
C SER A 148 2.09 23.52 -1.57
N SER A 149 2.89 22.46 -1.66
CA SER A 149 4.30 22.51 -2.06
C SER A 149 4.53 22.29 -3.56
N ILE A 150 3.48 22.15 -4.40
CA ILE A 150 3.65 21.94 -5.85
C ILE A 150 4.46 23.06 -6.50
N ARG A 151 4.24 24.32 -6.09
CA ARG A 151 4.99 25.45 -6.64
C ARG A 151 6.47 25.40 -6.27
N GLU A 152 6.78 24.96 -5.06
CA GLU A 152 8.16 24.79 -4.60
C GLU A 152 8.85 23.61 -5.31
N LEU A 153 8.13 22.50 -5.52
CA LEU A 153 8.61 21.36 -6.28
C LEU A 153 8.86 21.72 -7.76
N GLN A 154 7.92 22.44 -8.38
CA GLN A 154 8.08 22.94 -9.74
C GLN A 154 9.31 23.85 -9.85
N TYR A 155 9.49 24.76 -8.90
CA TYR A 155 10.65 25.64 -8.85
C TYR A 155 11.96 24.88 -8.65
N ALA A 156 11.98 23.89 -7.76
CA ALA A 156 13.16 23.05 -7.53
C ALA A 156 13.51 22.21 -8.77
N ALA A 157 12.51 21.65 -9.46
CA ALA A 157 12.68 20.93 -10.71
C ALA A 157 13.25 21.83 -11.82
N ASP A 158 12.66 23.03 -12.02
CA ASP A 158 13.11 24.00 -13.01
C ASP A 158 14.58 24.41 -12.79
N ARG A 159 14.97 24.61 -11.52
CA ARG A 159 16.38 24.89 -11.16
C ARG A 159 17.32 23.73 -11.46
N LEU A 160 16.92 22.48 -11.25
CA LEU A 160 17.75 21.32 -11.58
C LEU A 160 17.94 21.18 -13.10
N GLU A 161 16.88 21.42 -13.87
CA GLU A 161 16.92 21.38 -15.33
C GLU A 161 17.80 22.49 -15.92
N THR A 162 17.68 23.72 -15.41
CA THR A 162 18.54 24.84 -15.85
C THR A 162 19.99 24.68 -15.41
N THR A 163 20.26 24.12 -14.23
CA THR A 163 21.62 23.82 -13.78
C THR A 163 22.29 22.76 -14.67
N THR A 164 21.53 21.77 -15.14
CA THR A 164 22.03 20.74 -16.06
C THR A 164 22.34 21.31 -17.45
N LYS A 165 21.60 22.33 -17.91
CA LYS A 165 21.85 23.01 -19.20
C LYS A 165 23.06 23.95 -19.19
N MET A 166 23.56 24.37 -18.02
CA MET A 166 24.72 25.28 -17.92
C MET A 166 26.08 24.57 -17.88
N GLN A 167 26.13 23.24 -18.06
CA GLN A 167 27.37 22.45 -18.07
C GLN A 167 27.66 21.75 -19.41
N ILE A 168 27.03 22.20 -20.52
CA ILE A 168 27.30 21.70 -21.89
C ILE A 168 27.86 22.84 -22.74
#